data_AF-A0A329T538-F1
#
_entry.id   AF-A0A329T538-F1
#
_cell.length_a   1.000
_cell.length_b   1.000
_cell.length_c   1.000
_cell.angle_alpha   90.00
_cell.angle_beta   90.00
_cell.angle_gamma   90.00
#
_symmetry.space_group_name_H-M   'P 1'
#
loop_
_entity.id
_entity.type
_entity.pdbx_description
1 polymer ?
#
loop_
_entity_poly.entity_id
_entity_poly.type
_entity_poly.pdbx_seq_one_letter_code
_entity_poly.pdbx_strand_id
1 'polypeptide(L)'
;MPSASSADAHTFFGQGVPAADTSMFQQLFAIMAQQNQTFQSAIQAQMQQTQMQMQQAQAQFEQLMLQQGGRHRKKEPPSYEGKIDEDLELWIFDTEEYYASNCAIMIADSSDFAAMVSRNLGTTVLNRYRTFSAPCETEGRHKTWSLFKHHLRAPFRPRDFEYNLRECLFELKQSGTIHDYVSKFQDLLSQTEIPISELEKRFYFQHGLRTETSVKIKEESPVTLAAAVEQATNFEFAHFDG
;
A
#
# COMPACT_ATOMS: atom_id res chain seq x y z
N MET A 1 -3.47 80.98 38.55
CA MET A 1 -4.00 82.24 39.09
C MET A 1 -5.25 81.89 39.89
N PRO A 2 -5.40 82.31 41.16
CA PRO A 2 -4.36 82.68 42.12
C PRO A 2 -4.66 82.21 43.57
N SER A 3 -3.75 82.59 44.48
CA SER A 3 -3.98 82.96 45.89
C SER A 3 -4.23 81.83 46.92
N ALA A 4 -3.26 81.43 47.74
CA ALA A 4 -2.50 82.17 48.78
C ALA A 4 -3.32 82.57 50.01
N SER A 5 -2.98 81.99 51.17
CA SER A 5 -3.03 82.58 52.52
C SER A 5 -2.27 81.60 53.44
N SER A 6 -1.07 81.90 53.97
CA SER A 6 -0.78 82.80 55.12
C SER A 6 -1.63 82.47 56.35
N ALA A 7 -1.14 82.32 57.58
CA ALA A 7 0.16 82.20 58.23
C ALA A 7 -0.16 81.84 59.70
N ASP A 8 0.79 81.21 60.39
CA ASP A 8 1.09 81.28 61.83
C ASP A 8 -0.06 81.40 62.87
N ALA A 9 -0.12 80.47 63.82
CA ALA A 9 0.62 80.61 65.08
C ALA A 9 0.26 79.54 66.15
N HIS A 10 1.25 79.30 67.00
CA HIS A 10 1.20 78.79 68.38
C HIS A 10 1.06 77.28 68.65
N THR A 11 2.26 76.70 68.73
CA THR A 11 2.70 75.53 69.48
C THR A 11 2.31 75.57 70.97
N PHE A 12 1.69 74.50 71.49
CA PHE A 12 2.03 73.97 72.81
C PHE A 12 1.65 72.48 72.96
N PHE A 13 2.70 71.67 73.12
CA PHE A 13 2.81 70.36 73.77
C PHE A 13 1.59 69.42 73.86
N GLY A 14 1.73 68.27 73.18
CA GLY A 14 0.92 67.07 73.41
C GLY A 14 1.58 65.85 72.77
N GLN A 15 2.51 65.25 73.52
CA GLN A 15 2.96 63.85 73.46
C GLN A 15 3.02 63.15 72.09
N GLY A 16 4.25 62.87 71.66
CA GLY A 16 4.53 62.00 70.53
C GLY A 16 3.90 60.62 70.66
N VAL A 17 3.18 60.22 69.63
CA VAL A 17 2.89 58.82 69.33
C VAL A 17 4.14 58.24 68.67
N PRO A 18 4.70 57.11 69.15
CA PRO A 18 6.00 56.63 68.70
C PRO A 18 5.95 56.12 67.26
N ALA A 19 6.93 56.50 66.44
CA ALA A 19 7.11 56.07 65.05
C ALA A 19 7.30 54.55 64.85
N ALA A 20 7.34 53.76 65.93
CA ALA A 20 7.53 52.31 65.90
C ALA A 20 6.26 51.56 65.43
N ASP A 21 5.06 51.99 65.83
CA ASP A 21 3.80 51.28 65.53
C ASP A 21 3.38 51.38 64.06
N THR A 22 3.71 52.50 63.40
CA THR A 22 3.43 52.68 61.97
C THR A 22 4.31 51.78 61.11
N SER A 23 5.56 51.52 61.51
CA SER A 23 6.49 50.67 60.75
C SER A 23 6.11 49.19 60.79
N MET A 24 5.66 48.68 61.94
CA MET A 24 5.21 47.30 62.12
C MET A 24 3.95 47.00 61.29
N PHE A 25 3.00 47.94 61.25
CA PHE A 25 1.78 47.78 60.44
C PHE A 25 2.08 47.79 58.94
N GLN A 26 3.00 48.66 58.49
CA GLN A 26 3.47 48.71 57.11
C GLN A 26 4.21 47.41 56.72
N GLN A 27 4.99 46.86 57.65
CA GLN A 27 5.71 45.60 57.47
C GLN A 27 4.74 44.40 57.39
N LEU A 28 3.69 44.39 58.20
CA LEU A 28 2.64 43.37 58.16
C LEU A 28 1.86 43.38 56.83
N PHE A 29 1.55 44.58 56.31
CA PHE A 29 0.92 44.72 54.99
C PHE A 29 1.83 44.26 53.85
N ALA A 30 3.14 44.55 53.93
CA ALA A 30 4.12 44.08 52.95
C ALA A 30 4.23 42.54 52.93
N ILE A 31 4.21 41.90 54.10
CA ILE A 31 4.25 40.43 54.22
C ILE A 31 2.97 39.80 53.64
N MET A 32 1.79 40.37 53.93
CA MET A 32 0.53 39.88 53.36
C MET A 32 0.44 40.09 51.85
N ALA A 33 0.91 41.23 51.34
CA ALA A 33 0.98 41.49 49.90
C ALA A 33 1.93 40.51 49.20
N GLN A 34 3.08 40.21 49.81
CA GLN A 34 4.02 39.21 49.33
C GLN A 34 3.40 37.80 49.33
N GLN A 35 2.71 37.42 50.41
CA GLN A 35 2.03 36.12 50.50
C GLN A 35 0.94 35.97 49.43
N ASN A 36 0.14 37.02 49.21
CA ASN A 36 -0.92 37.02 48.21
C ASN A 36 -0.33 36.91 46.78
N GLN A 37 0.74 37.64 46.47
CA GLN A 37 1.46 37.50 45.21
C GLN A 37 2.06 36.10 45.02
N THR A 38 2.63 35.52 46.07
CA THR A 38 3.22 34.17 46.03
C THR A 38 2.15 33.09 45.78
N PHE A 39 0.96 33.26 46.38
CA PHE A 39 -0.17 32.38 46.13
C PHE A 39 -0.67 32.50 44.69
N GLN A 40 -0.77 33.72 44.15
CA GLN A 40 -1.18 33.94 42.76
C GLN A 40 -0.17 33.35 41.76
N SER A 41 1.13 33.52 41.99
CA SER A 41 2.17 32.95 41.13
C SER A 41 2.20 31.42 41.19
N ALA A 42 1.96 30.83 42.37
CA ALA A 42 1.85 29.38 42.52
C ALA A 42 0.67 28.80 41.73
N ILE A 43 -0.49 29.47 41.72
CA ILE A 43 -1.65 29.04 40.92
C ILE A 43 -1.34 29.13 39.42
N GLN A 44 -0.68 30.21 38.97
CA GLN A 44 -0.31 30.36 37.56
C GLN A 44 0.69 29.30 37.11
N ALA A 45 1.68 28.97 37.94
CA ALA A 45 2.64 27.90 37.68
C ALA A 45 1.97 26.52 37.59
N GLN A 46 1.03 26.23 38.50
CA GLN A 46 0.26 24.98 38.46
C GLN A 46 -0.61 24.87 37.20
N MET A 47 -1.22 25.98 36.78
CA MET A 47 -2.05 26.01 35.57
C MET A 47 -1.22 25.76 34.31
N GLN A 48 -0.03 26.38 34.19
CA GLN A 48 0.88 26.12 33.08
C GLN A 48 1.37 24.67 33.06
N GLN A 49 1.70 24.10 34.23
CA GLN A 49 2.12 22.71 34.32
C GLN A 49 1.01 21.76 33.85
N THR A 50 -0.23 22.01 34.27
CA THR A 50 -1.40 21.20 33.86
C THR A 50 -1.64 21.30 32.36
N GLN A 51 -1.52 22.50 31.79
CA GLN A 51 -1.70 22.71 30.35
C GLN A 51 -0.62 22.00 29.53
N MET A 52 0.64 22.06 29.97
CA MET A 52 1.75 21.36 29.32
C MET A 52 1.56 19.84 29.39
N GLN A 53 1.11 19.32 30.53
CA GLN A 53 0.82 17.90 30.69
C GLN A 53 -0.34 17.44 29.79
N MET A 54 -1.37 18.28 29.62
CA MET A 54 -2.48 18.01 28.72
C MET A 54 -2.05 18.02 27.24
N GLN A 55 -1.21 18.97 26.83
CA GLN A 55 -0.61 18.98 25.48
C GLN A 55 0.25 17.75 25.24
N GLN A 56 1.05 17.34 26.22
CA GLN A 56 1.88 16.14 26.11
C GLN A 56 1.02 14.88 26.02
N ALA A 57 -0.07 14.79 26.78
CA ALA A 57 -1.04 13.70 26.70
C ALA A 57 -1.76 13.67 25.34
N GLN A 58 -2.12 14.83 24.79
CA GLN A 58 -2.69 14.93 23.44
C GLN A 58 -1.68 14.49 22.37
N ALA A 59 -0.43 14.94 22.43
CA ALA A 59 0.61 14.52 21.49
C ALA A 59 0.89 13.02 21.58
N GLN A 60 0.93 12.45 22.79
CA GLN A 60 1.05 11.00 22.99
C GLN A 60 -0.16 10.24 22.44
N PHE A 61 -1.37 10.76 22.65
CA PHE A 61 -2.60 10.18 22.10
C PHE A 61 -2.61 10.24 20.57
N GLU A 62 -2.21 11.36 19.98
CA GLU A 62 -2.08 11.53 18.53
C GLU A 62 -1.00 10.60 17.95
N GLN A 63 0.13 10.44 18.64
CA GLN A 63 1.18 9.49 18.26
C GLN A 63 0.72 8.03 18.39
N LEU A 64 -0.10 7.70 19.39
CA LEU A 64 -0.76 6.40 19.52
C LEU A 64 -1.81 6.19 18.42
N MET A 65 -2.60 7.20 18.09
CA MET A 65 -3.60 7.16 17.02
C MET A 65 -2.97 7.01 15.64
N LEU A 66 -1.82 7.65 15.37
CA LEU A 66 -1.06 7.47 14.14
C LEU A 66 -0.44 6.05 14.07
N GLN A 67 0.05 5.51 15.19
CA GLN A 67 0.50 4.11 15.27
C GLN A 67 -0.66 3.11 15.14
N GLN A 68 -1.85 3.44 15.63
CA GLN A 68 -3.07 2.62 15.53
C GLN A 68 -3.76 2.78 14.16
N GLY A 69 -3.57 3.90 13.46
CA GLY A 69 -4.08 4.14 12.10
C GLY A 69 -3.43 3.24 11.04
N GLY A 70 -2.26 2.66 11.34
CA GLY A 70 -1.64 1.58 10.56
C GLY A 70 -2.06 0.18 10.98
N ARG A 71 -2.82 0.05 12.08
CA ARG A 71 -3.50 -1.19 12.47
C ARG A 71 -4.92 -1.15 11.95
N HIS A 72 -5.06 -1.15 10.62
CA HIS A 72 -6.23 -1.82 10.03
C HIS A 72 -6.34 -3.15 10.76
N ARG A 73 -7.44 -3.37 11.50
CA ARG A 73 -7.76 -4.66 12.12
C ARG A 73 -7.32 -5.71 11.14
N LYS A 74 -6.26 -6.48 11.46
CA LYS A 74 -5.86 -7.60 10.61
C LYS A 74 -7.08 -8.49 10.56
N LYS A 75 -7.85 -8.38 9.49
CA LYS A 75 -8.80 -9.42 9.10
C LYS A 75 -7.99 -10.72 9.12
N GLU A 76 -8.61 -11.82 9.50
CA GLU A 76 -7.92 -13.09 9.39
C GLU A 76 -7.43 -13.24 7.94
N PRO A 77 -6.21 -13.75 7.74
CA PRO A 77 -5.70 -13.96 6.39
C PRO A 77 -6.70 -14.83 5.60
N PRO A 78 -6.95 -14.53 4.32
CA PRO A 78 -7.91 -15.30 3.52
C PRO A 78 -7.59 -16.79 3.54
N SER A 79 -8.58 -17.61 3.89
CA SER A 79 -8.46 -19.06 3.85
C SER A 79 -8.96 -19.62 2.54
N TYR A 80 -8.37 -20.73 2.09
CA TYR A 80 -8.82 -21.47 0.90
C TYR A 80 -8.86 -22.95 1.20
N GLU A 81 -10.06 -23.54 1.16
CA GLU A 81 -10.28 -24.95 1.46
C GLU A 81 -10.16 -25.85 0.21
N GLY A 82 -10.22 -25.25 -0.98
CA GLY A 82 -10.20 -25.95 -2.26
C GLY A 82 -11.54 -26.60 -2.58
N LYS A 83 -12.65 -26.03 -2.11
CA LYS A 83 -14.00 -26.50 -2.46
C LYS A 83 -14.40 -26.02 -3.86
N ILE A 84 -15.37 -26.69 -4.46
CA ILE A 84 -15.81 -26.40 -5.84
C ILE A 84 -16.55 -25.07 -5.98
N ASP A 85 -17.09 -24.55 -4.89
CA ASP A 85 -17.78 -23.27 -4.77
C ASP A 85 -16.84 -22.10 -4.41
N GLU A 86 -15.57 -22.39 -4.14
CA GLU A 86 -14.55 -21.36 -3.88
C GLU A 86 -13.85 -20.92 -5.17
N ASP A 87 -13.72 -19.60 -5.36
CA ASP A 87 -12.99 -19.01 -6.47
C ASP A 87 -11.51 -18.88 -6.13
N LEU A 88 -10.67 -19.66 -6.83
CA LEU A 88 -9.23 -19.67 -6.64
C LEU A 88 -8.57 -18.33 -7.02
N GLU A 89 -9.01 -17.69 -8.10
CA GLU A 89 -8.39 -16.44 -8.57
C GLU A 89 -8.75 -15.28 -7.65
N LEU A 90 -10.00 -15.25 -7.17
CA LEU A 90 -10.42 -14.28 -6.16
C LEU A 90 -9.63 -14.46 -4.86
N TRP A 91 -9.43 -15.69 -4.39
CA TRP A 91 -8.64 -15.94 -3.18
C TRP A 91 -7.16 -15.55 -3.36
N ILE A 92 -6.57 -15.82 -4.52
CA ILE A 92 -5.19 -15.38 -4.83
C ILE A 92 -5.12 -13.85 -4.76
N PHE A 93 -6.06 -13.15 -5.39
CA PHE A 93 -6.13 -11.69 -5.38
C PHE A 93 -6.26 -11.14 -3.96
N ASP A 94 -7.23 -11.62 -3.19
CA ASP A 94 -7.46 -11.19 -1.80
C ASP A 94 -6.24 -11.45 -0.90
N THR A 95 -5.52 -12.56 -1.14
CA THR A 95 -4.29 -12.91 -0.41
C THR A 95 -3.16 -11.94 -0.74
N GLU A 96 -2.97 -11.60 -2.01
CA GLU A 96 -1.95 -10.63 -2.42
C GLU A 96 -2.25 -9.23 -1.89
N GLU A 97 -3.53 -8.82 -1.91
CA GLU A 97 -3.97 -7.55 -1.33
C GLU A 97 -3.75 -7.53 0.20
N TYR A 98 -4.06 -8.63 0.89
CA TYR A 98 -3.85 -8.76 2.34
C TYR A 98 -2.37 -8.58 2.73
N TYR A 99 -1.46 -9.13 1.93
CA TYR A 99 -0.02 -9.05 2.18
C TYR A 99 0.68 -7.91 1.43
N ALA A 100 -0.06 -6.98 0.80
CA ALA A 100 0.53 -5.88 0.02
C ALA A 100 1.51 -5.03 0.85
N SER A 101 1.22 -4.80 2.14
CA SER A 101 2.14 -4.09 3.04
C SER A 101 3.44 -4.85 3.35
N ASN A 102 3.48 -6.16 3.09
CA ASN A 102 4.64 -7.04 3.23
C ASN A 102 5.10 -7.59 1.87
N CYS A 103 4.85 -6.87 0.77
CA CYS A 103 5.14 -7.32 -0.59
C CYS A 103 6.61 -7.70 -0.82
N ALA A 104 7.54 -7.15 -0.03
CA ALA A 104 8.95 -7.52 -0.09
C ALA A 104 9.16 -9.04 0.11
N ILE A 105 8.41 -9.68 1.03
CA ILE A 105 8.50 -11.13 1.27
C ILE A 105 7.88 -11.91 0.11
N MET A 106 6.80 -11.38 -0.49
CA MET A 106 6.13 -11.97 -1.65
C MET A 106 7.00 -11.93 -2.91
N ILE A 107 7.79 -10.87 -3.08
CA ILE A 107 8.67 -10.65 -4.25
C ILE A 107 10.03 -11.35 -4.08
N ALA A 108 10.42 -11.70 -2.86
CA ALA A 108 11.76 -12.18 -2.52
C ALA A 108 12.20 -13.52 -3.15
N ASP A 109 11.44 -14.10 -4.08
CA ASP A 109 11.67 -15.41 -4.71
C ASP A 109 12.07 -16.52 -3.71
N SER A 110 11.63 -16.37 -2.46
CA SER A 110 11.95 -17.25 -1.34
C SER A 110 10.76 -18.15 -1.02
N SER A 111 11.01 -19.18 -0.22
CA SER A 111 9.95 -20.08 0.26
C SER A 111 9.13 -19.49 1.40
N ASP A 112 9.53 -18.34 1.95
CA ASP A 112 8.96 -17.78 3.18
C ASP A 112 7.52 -17.35 2.97
N PHE A 113 7.22 -16.74 1.83
CA PHE A 113 5.87 -16.28 1.52
C PHE A 113 4.90 -17.45 1.32
N ALA A 114 5.27 -18.44 0.50
CA ALA A 114 4.44 -19.63 0.30
C ALA A 114 4.25 -20.41 1.60
N ALA A 115 5.28 -20.53 2.44
CA ALA A 115 5.17 -21.13 3.76
C ALA A 115 4.24 -20.35 4.69
N MET A 116 4.28 -19.01 4.65
CA MET A 116 3.39 -18.15 5.43
C MET A 116 1.93 -18.31 4.99
N VAL A 117 1.64 -18.23 3.69
CA VAL A 117 0.28 -18.40 3.14
C VAL A 117 -0.24 -19.82 3.37
N SER A 118 0.64 -20.84 3.30
CA SER A 118 0.23 -22.24 3.47
C SER A 118 -0.46 -22.53 4.81
N ARG A 119 -0.18 -21.74 5.84
CA ARG A 119 -0.79 -21.89 7.18
C ARG A 119 -2.30 -21.61 7.18
N ASN A 120 -2.80 -20.92 6.17
CA ASN A 120 -4.21 -20.53 6.06
C ASN A 120 -4.98 -21.42 5.07
N LEU A 121 -4.35 -22.48 4.57
CA LEU A 121 -4.95 -23.40 3.61
C LEU A 121 -5.69 -24.54 4.30
N GLY A 122 -6.79 -24.99 3.70
CA GLY A 122 -7.48 -26.20 4.12
C GLY A 122 -6.69 -27.47 3.80
N THR A 123 -7.04 -28.56 4.48
CA THR A 123 -6.34 -29.86 4.42
C THR A 123 -6.18 -30.40 2.99
N THR A 124 -7.20 -30.23 2.14
CA THR A 124 -7.17 -30.67 0.73
C THR A 124 -6.07 -29.97 -0.05
N VAL A 125 -5.96 -28.66 0.11
CA VAL A 125 -4.97 -27.82 -0.57
C VAL A 125 -3.58 -28.04 0.01
N LEU A 126 -3.47 -28.20 1.34
CA LEU A 126 -2.22 -28.56 2.01
C LEU A 126 -1.64 -29.90 1.54
N ASN A 127 -2.47 -30.92 1.36
CA ASN A 127 -2.02 -32.20 0.82
C ASN A 127 -1.44 -32.06 -0.60
N ARG A 128 -2.03 -31.18 -1.43
CA ARG A 128 -1.49 -30.86 -2.76
C ARG A 128 -0.17 -30.10 -2.67
N TYR A 129 -0.10 -29.11 -1.78
CA TYR A 129 1.13 -28.36 -1.52
C TYR A 129 2.26 -29.29 -1.06
N ARG A 130 1.97 -30.31 -0.25
CA ARG A 130 2.93 -31.35 0.14
C ARG A 130 3.44 -32.14 -1.07
N THR A 131 2.55 -32.60 -1.94
CA THR A 131 2.93 -33.34 -3.17
C THR A 131 3.84 -32.50 -4.09
N PHE A 132 3.57 -31.20 -4.19
CA PHE A 132 4.42 -30.25 -4.92
C PHE A 132 5.76 -29.95 -4.22
N SER A 133 5.76 -29.88 -2.88
CA SER A 133 6.96 -29.52 -2.11
C SER A 133 8.05 -30.59 -2.18
N ALA A 134 7.69 -31.86 -2.36
CA ALA A 134 8.63 -32.98 -2.34
C ALA A 134 9.69 -32.94 -3.48
N PRO A 135 9.34 -32.67 -4.75
CA PRO A 135 10.32 -32.41 -5.80
C PRO A 135 11.22 -31.20 -5.52
N CYS A 136 10.67 -30.10 -4.99
CA CYS A 136 11.44 -28.90 -4.70
C CYS A 136 12.51 -29.15 -3.63
N GLU A 137 12.19 -29.96 -2.62
CA GLU A 137 13.14 -30.36 -1.56
C GLU A 137 14.25 -31.27 -2.09
N THR A 138 13.92 -32.13 -3.05
CA THR A 138 14.90 -33.04 -3.68
C THR A 138 15.88 -32.30 -4.59
N GLU A 139 15.40 -31.26 -5.28
CA GLU A 139 16.15 -30.51 -6.29
C GLU A 139 16.74 -29.19 -5.76
N GLY A 140 16.52 -28.86 -4.47
CA GLY A 140 16.98 -27.62 -3.87
C GLY A 140 16.30 -26.35 -4.41
N ARG A 141 15.10 -26.48 -4.99
CA ARG A 141 14.35 -25.35 -5.55
C ARG A 141 13.55 -24.61 -4.47
N HIS A 142 13.48 -23.28 -4.57
CA HIS A 142 12.61 -22.48 -3.70
C HIS A 142 11.13 -22.71 -4.06
N LYS A 143 10.30 -22.80 -3.01
CA LYS A 143 8.83 -22.89 -3.12
C LYS A 143 8.26 -21.48 -3.25
N THR A 144 8.55 -20.85 -4.38
CA THR A 144 8.21 -19.44 -4.63
C THR A 144 6.70 -19.26 -4.74
N TRP A 145 6.21 -18.05 -4.47
CA TRP A 145 4.78 -17.74 -4.58
C TRP A 145 4.23 -18.00 -6.00
N SER A 146 5.00 -17.67 -7.03
CA SER A 146 4.64 -17.91 -8.43
C SER A 146 4.44 -19.39 -8.73
N LEU A 147 5.37 -20.23 -8.26
CA LEU A 147 5.31 -21.68 -8.45
C LEU A 147 4.13 -22.29 -7.67
N PHE A 148 3.88 -21.78 -6.47
CA PHE A 148 2.71 -22.16 -5.67
C PHE A 148 1.38 -21.86 -6.38
N LYS A 149 1.19 -20.62 -6.90
CA LYS A 149 -0.01 -20.23 -7.66
C LYS A 149 -0.21 -21.11 -8.90
N HIS A 150 0.86 -21.36 -9.65
CA HIS A 150 0.82 -22.23 -10.84
C HIS A 150 0.31 -23.64 -10.49
N HIS A 151 0.82 -24.24 -9.41
CA HIS A 151 0.38 -25.56 -8.97
C HIS A 151 -1.06 -25.60 -8.46
N LEU A 152 -1.56 -24.53 -7.83
CA LEU A 152 -2.96 -24.46 -7.42
C LEU A 152 -3.93 -24.38 -8.60
N ARG A 153 -3.51 -23.79 -9.72
CA ARG A 153 -4.33 -23.66 -10.94
C ARG A 153 -4.39 -24.95 -11.77
N ALA A 154 -3.37 -25.81 -11.68
CA ALA A 154 -3.25 -27.05 -12.44
C ALA A 154 -4.49 -28.00 -12.42
N PRO A 155 -5.27 -28.14 -11.33
CA PRO A 155 -6.43 -29.03 -11.29
C PRO A 155 -7.64 -28.53 -12.08
N PHE A 156 -7.74 -27.21 -12.29
CA PHE A 156 -8.83 -26.58 -13.06
C PHE A 156 -8.46 -26.43 -14.55
N ARG A 157 -7.27 -26.93 -14.91
CA ARG A 157 -6.71 -26.78 -16.24
C ARG A 157 -6.75 -28.14 -16.96
N PRO A 158 -7.28 -28.21 -18.18
CA PRO A 158 -7.12 -29.40 -19.02
C PRO A 158 -5.63 -29.75 -19.14
N ARG A 159 -5.30 -31.05 -19.08
CA ARG A 159 -3.92 -31.56 -19.26
C ARG A 159 -3.25 -30.97 -20.51
N ASP A 160 -4.05 -30.71 -21.54
CA ASP A 160 -3.61 -30.20 -22.84
C ASP A 160 -3.80 -28.69 -22.99
N PHE A 161 -3.98 -27.90 -21.92
CA PHE A 161 -4.24 -26.45 -22.02
C PHE A 161 -3.19 -25.68 -22.83
N GLU A 162 -1.91 -25.95 -22.62
CA GLU A 162 -0.81 -25.36 -23.39
C GLU A 162 -0.84 -25.77 -24.87
N TYR A 163 -1.32 -26.97 -25.14
CA TYR A 163 -1.49 -27.48 -26.49
C TYR A 163 -2.71 -26.83 -27.15
N ASN A 164 -3.85 -26.78 -26.46
CA ASN A 164 -5.07 -26.13 -26.89
C ASN A 164 -4.85 -24.63 -27.14
N LEU A 165 -4.06 -23.94 -26.32
CA LEU A 165 -3.69 -22.54 -26.57
C LEU A 165 -2.88 -22.39 -27.86
N ARG A 166 -1.97 -23.32 -28.14
CA ARG A 166 -1.23 -23.34 -29.41
C ARG A 166 -2.14 -23.65 -30.59
N GLU A 167 -3.09 -24.55 -30.44
CA GLU A 167 -4.14 -24.78 -31.45
C GLU A 167 -4.97 -23.51 -31.68
N CYS A 168 -5.44 -22.84 -30.63
CA CYS A 168 -6.16 -21.59 -30.75
C CYS A 168 -5.32 -20.49 -31.42
N LEU A 169 -4.04 -20.35 -31.08
CA LEU A 169 -3.12 -19.40 -31.73
C LEU A 169 -2.93 -19.72 -33.22
N PHE A 170 -2.87 -21.00 -33.57
CA PHE A 170 -2.72 -21.45 -34.95
C PHE A 170 -4.01 -21.28 -35.77
N GLU A 171 -5.16 -21.59 -35.17
CA GLU A 171 -6.47 -21.50 -35.80
C GLU A 171 -7.00 -20.06 -35.86
N LEU A 172 -6.47 -19.13 -35.05
CA LEU A 172 -6.91 -17.75 -35.05
C LEU A 172 -6.71 -17.11 -36.44
N LYS A 173 -7.82 -16.79 -37.09
CA LYS A 173 -7.85 -16.07 -38.38
C LYS A 173 -8.38 -14.65 -38.20
N GLN A 174 -7.79 -13.72 -38.95
CA GLN A 174 -8.25 -12.35 -39.04
C GLN A 174 -9.55 -12.30 -39.86
N SER A 175 -10.69 -12.14 -39.18
CA SER A 175 -12.00 -12.00 -39.81
C SER A 175 -12.51 -10.55 -39.88
N GLY A 176 -11.87 -9.62 -39.16
CA GLY A 176 -12.29 -8.23 -39.02
C GLY A 176 -11.12 -7.27 -39.21
N THR A 177 -11.02 -6.26 -38.34
CA THR A 177 -9.90 -5.31 -38.35
C THR A 177 -8.61 -5.97 -37.87
N ILE A 178 -7.46 -5.41 -38.27
CA ILE A 178 -6.17 -5.84 -37.74
C ILE A 178 -6.09 -5.66 -36.22
N HIS A 179 -6.70 -4.61 -35.67
CA HIS A 179 -6.71 -4.34 -34.23
C HIS A 179 -7.45 -5.41 -33.44
N ASP A 180 -8.63 -5.84 -33.91
CA ASP A 180 -9.39 -6.93 -33.25
C ASP A 180 -8.61 -8.24 -33.27
N TYR A 181 -7.92 -8.53 -34.38
CA TYR A 181 -7.09 -9.71 -34.51
C TYR A 181 -5.88 -9.66 -33.57
N VAL A 182 -5.15 -8.54 -33.56
CA VAL A 182 -3.99 -8.32 -32.68
C VAL A 182 -4.40 -8.45 -31.21
N SER A 183 -5.53 -7.86 -30.80
CA SER A 183 -6.03 -7.98 -29.42
C SER A 183 -6.27 -9.44 -29.05
N LYS A 184 -7.04 -10.19 -29.85
CA LYS A 184 -7.30 -11.62 -29.59
C LYS A 184 -6.02 -12.45 -29.57
N PHE A 185 -5.07 -12.15 -30.45
CA PHE A 185 -3.79 -12.83 -30.50
C PHE A 185 -2.94 -12.55 -29.26
N GLN A 186 -2.89 -11.31 -28.80
CA GLN A 186 -2.21 -10.91 -27.57
C GLN A 186 -2.87 -11.50 -26.33
N ASP A 187 -4.20 -11.57 -26.29
CA ASP A 187 -4.97 -12.19 -25.21
C ASP A 187 -4.61 -13.68 -25.09
N LEU A 188 -4.54 -14.41 -26.21
CA LEU A 188 -4.10 -15.81 -26.22
C LEU A 188 -2.64 -15.96 -25.79
N LEU A 189 -1.74 -15.10 -26.28
CA LEU A 189 -0.33 -15.11 -25.86
C LEU A 189 -0.16 -14.84 -24.37
N SER A 190 -0.95 -13.94 -23.78
CA SER A 190 -0.88 -13.62 -22.35
C SER A 190 -1.23 -14.80 -21.45
N GLN A 191 -1.99 -15.77 -21.97
CA GLN A 191 -2.39 -16.99 -21.27
C GLN A 191 -1.35 -18.10 -21.36
N THR A 192 -0.34 -17.96 -22.24
CA THR A 192 0.72 -18.96 -22.40
C THR A 192 1.70 -18.89 -21.23
N GLU A 193 1.97 -20.04 -20.60
CA GLU A 193 2.92 -20.14 -19.50
C GLU A 193 4.29 -20.62 -19.97
N ILE A 194 4.30 -21.41 -21.06
CA ILE A 194 5.54 -21.82 -21.71
C ILE A 194 5.99 -20.72 -22.67
N PRO A 195 7.18 -20.12 -22.47
CA PRO A 195 7.69 -19.09 -23.36
C PRO A 195 7.70 -19.55 -24.82
N ILE A 196 7.11 -18.73 -25.69
CA ILE A 196 7.13 -18.90 -27.14
C ILE A 196 8.22 -17.97 -27.70
N SER A 197 9.07 -18.46 -28.59
CA SER A 197 10.11 -17.63 -29.20
C SER A 197 9.50 -16.53 -30.08
N GLU A 198 10.22 -15.42 -30.28
CA GLU A 198 9.75 -14.34 -31.17
C GLU A 198 9.50 -14.82 -32.61
N LEU A 199 10.31 -15.80 -33.07
CA LEU A 199 10.13 -16.45 -34.36
C LEU A 199 8.78 -17.19 -34.44
N GLU A 200 8.45 -17.98 -33.42
CA GLU A 200 7.19 -18.72 -33.35
C GLU A 200 6.00 -17.78 -33.20
N LYS A 201 6.11 -16.74 -32.37
CA LYS A 201 5.06 -15.70 -32.25
C LYS A 201 4.76 -15.07 -33.60
N ARG A 202 5.80 -14.69 -34.36
CA ARG A 202 5.64 -14.17 -35.72
C ARG A 202 5.01 -15.21 -36.65
N PHE A 203 5.42 -16.47 -36.57
CA PHE A 203 4.86 -17.54 -37.38
C PHE A 203 3.34 -17.70 -37.17
N TYR A 204 2.89 -17.80 -35.91
CA TYR A 204 1.46 -17.90 -35.60
C TYR A 204 0.69 -16.64 -36.05
N PHE A 205 1.22 -15.45 -35.74
CA PHE A 205 0.62 -14.18 -36.13
C PHE A 205 0.45 -14.09 -37.65
N GLN A 206 1.54 -14.32 -38.39
CA GLN A 206 1.55 -14.25 -39.85
C GLN A 206 0.61 -15.27 -40.50
N HIS A 207 0.45 -16.46 -39.90
CA HIS A 207 -0.44 -17.51 -40.41
C HIS A 207 -1.93 -17.14 -40.30
N GLY A 208 -2.30 -16.30 -39.33
CA GLY A 208 -3.67 -15.88 -39.11
C GLY A 208 -4.09 -14.63 -39.88
N LEU A 209 -3.13 -13.83 -40.37
CA LEU A 209 -3.39 -12.62 -41.15
C LEU A 209 -4.10 -12.91 -42.49
N ARG A 210 -4.73 -11.87 -43.05
CA ARG A 210 -5.18 -11.86 -44.45
C ARG A 210 -4.01 -12.17 -45.39
N THR A 211 -4.29 -12.80 -46.52
CA THR A 211 -3.27 -13.24 -47.48
C THR A 211 -2.34 -12.11 -47.92
N GLU A 212 -2.90 -10.95 -48.27
CA GLU A 212 -2.13 -9.79 -48.74
C GLU A 212 -1.19 -9.25 -47.65
N THR A 213 -1.71 -9.06 -46.43
CA THR A 213 -0.93 -8.64 -45.26
C THR A 213 0.15 -9.68 -44.89
N SER A 214 -0.18 -10.96 -44.94
CA SER A 214 0.75 -12.06 -44.64
C SER A 214 1.93 -12.13 -45.62
N VAL A 215 1.67 -11.88 -46.91
CA VAL A 215 2.73 -11.80 -47.93
C VAL A 215 3.66 -10.62 -47.64
N LYS A 216 3.10 -9.45 -47.31
CA LYS A 216 3.89 -8.26 -46.97
C LYS A 216 4.83 -8.50 -45.77
N ILE A 217 4.31 -9.11 -44.70
CA ILE A 217 5.12 -9.48 -43.53
C ILE A 217 6.21 -10.49 -43.89
N LYS A 218 5.94 -11.41 -44.83
CA LYS A 218 6.94 -12.37 -45.31
C LYS A 218 8.11 -11.67 -46.02
N GLU A 219 7.81 -10.69 -46.87
CA GLU A 219 8.81 -9.93 -47.61
C GLU A 219 9.71 -9.12 -46.68
N GLU A 220 9.14 -8.49 -45.65
CA GLU A 220 9.89 -7.65 -44.71
C GLU A 220 10.58 -8.45 -43.60
N SER A 221 10.14 -9.69 -43.35
CA SER A 221 10.74 -10.64 -42.40
C SER A 221 11.11 -10.02 -41.04
N PRO A 222 10.15 -9.41 -40.31
CA PRO A 222 10.42 -8.76 -39.03
C PRO A 222 10.96 -9.76 -37.99
N VAL A 223 11.84 -9.31 -37.11
CA VAL A 223 12.50 -10.19 -36.11
C VAL A 223 11.60 -10.44 -34.90
N THR A 224 10.79 -9.45 -34.53
CA THR A 224 9.94 -9.46 -33.32
C THR A 224 8.47 -9.41 -33.68
N LEU A 225 7.61 -9.91 -32.80
CA LEU A 225 6.16 -9.77 -32.94
C LEU A 225 5.73 -8.30 -33.04
N ALA A 226 6.33 -7.41 -32.23
CA ALA A 226 5.98 -5.98 -32.23
C ALA A 226 6.18 -5.34 -33.62
N ALA A 227 7.34 -5.55 -34.24
CA ALA A 227 7.61 -5.09 -35.59
C ALA A 227 6.63 -5.67 -36.63
N ALA A 228 6.25 -6.95 -36.49
CA ALA A 228 5.26 -7.56 -37.38
C ALA A 228 3.86 -6.93 -37.23
N VAL A 229 3.44 -6.61 -36.00
CA VAL A 229 2.17 -5.94 -35.72
C VAL A 229 2.16 -4.52 -36.30
N GLU A 230 3.25 -3.76 -36.12
CA GLU A 230 3.40 -2.41 -36.67
C GLU A 230 3.31 -2.42 -38.20
N GLN A 231 4.06 -3.30 -38.86
CA GLN A 231 4.05 -3.44 -40.31
C GLN A 231 2.66 -3.85 -40.83
N ALA A 232 1.99 -4.79 -40.18
CA ALA A 232 0.65 -5.23 -40.55
C ALA A 232 -0.36 -4.07 -40.42
N THR A 233 -0.29 -3.32 -39.32
CA THR A 233 -1.17 -2.17 -39.08
C THR A 233 -0.98 -1.09 -40.12
N ASN A 234 0.29 -0.72 -40.41
CA ASN A 234 0.62 0.30 -41.41
C ASN A 234 0.18 -0.12 -42.82
N PHE A 235 0.37 -1.39 -43.17
CA PHE A 235 -0.05 -1.92 -44.47
C PHE A 235 -1.58 -1.88 -44.61
N GLU A 236 -2.31 -2.35 -43.60
CA GLU A 236 -3.77 -2.40 -43.69
C GLU A 236 -4.41 -1.02 -43.67
N PHE A 237 -3.86 -0.08 -42.89
CA PHE A 237 -4.31 1.31 -42.93
C PHE A 237 -4.17 1.92 -44.33
N ALA A 238 -3.07 1.62 -45.04
CA ALA A 238 -2.83 2.14 -46.38
C ALA A 238 -3.67 1.49 -47.50
N HIS A 239 -4.21 0.27 -47.28
CA HIS A 239 -4.85 -0.52 -48.34
C HIS A 239 -6.31 -0.88 -48.09
N PHE A 240 -6.78 -0.86 -46.84
CA PHE A 240 -8.14 -1.30 -46.47
C PHE A 240 -8.95 -0.27 -45.67
N ASP A 241 -8.32 0.77 -45.11
CA ASP A 241 -9.00 1.91 -44.46
C ASP A 241 -9.24 3.10 -45.42
N GLY A 242 -9.45 2.81 -46.71
CA GLY A 242 -9.80 3.78 -47.76
C GLY A 242 -11.26 3.73 -48.17
#